data_AF-A0A5Q0SGY5-F1
#
_entry.id   AF-A0A5Q0SGY5-F1
#
_cell.length_a   1.000
_cell.length_b   1.000
_cell.length_c   1.000
_cell.angle_alpha   90.00
_cell.angle_beta   90.00
_cell.angle_gamma   90.00
#
_symmetry.space_group_name_H-M   'P 1'
#
loop_
_entity.id
_entity.type
_entity.pdbx_description
1 polymer ?
#
loop_
_entity_poly.entity_id
_entity_poly.type
_entity_poly.pdbx_seq_one_letter_code
_entity_poly.pdbx_strand_id
1 'polypeptide(L)'
;MSLQTQLDLVILALPLPILTYLWFRYYNIIITEGTKYVGGNYREEEILLLPSSTKTVKIDGKVSILVYGVNPWITIRINGGPKQKVFKIRLLNESGNLELINESKVFQVRVKLRYSV
;
A
#
# COMPACT_ATOMS: atom_id res chain seq x y z
N MET A 1 -11.64 39.99 18.31
CA MET A 1 -11.33 38.66 18.88
C MET A 1 -10.41 38.88 20.07
N SER A 2 -10.70 38.32 21.24
CA SER A 2 -9.85 38.54 22.43
C SER A 2 -8.53 37.76 22.31
N LEU A 3 -7.50 38.18 23.05
CA LEU A 3 -6.20 37.50 23.11
C LEU A 3 -6.36 36.03 23.56
N GLN A 4 -7.30 35.78 24.48
CA GLN A 4 -7.64 34.43 24.94
C GLN A 4 -8.14 33.56 23.78
N THR A 5 -9.08 34.06 22.97
CA THR A 5 -9.62 33.32 21.82
C THR A 5 -8.54 33.06 20.75
N GLN A 6 -7.57 33.96 20.58
CA GLN A 6 -6.43 33.73 19.69
C GLN A 6 -5.52 32.61 20.21
N LEU A 7 -5.22 32.61 21.51
CA LEU A 7 -4.39 31.60 22.14
C LEU A 7 -5.05 30.20 22.09
N ASP A 8 -6.35 30.13 22.38
CA ASP A 8 -7.12 28.89 22.33
C ASP A 8 -7.13 28.28 20.93
N LEU A 9 -7.29 29.12 19.89
CA LEU A 9 -7.22 28.68 18.49
C LEU A 9 -5.84 28.14 18.11
N VAL A 10 -4.76 28.76 18.59
CA VAL A 10 -3.39 28.27 18.33
C VAL A 10 -3.17 26.92 19.00
N ILE A 11 -3.58 26.77 20.27
CA ILE A 11 -3.47 25.51 21.00
C ILE A 11 -4.27 24.40 20.32
N LEU A 12 -5.44 24.72 19.77
CA LEU A 12 -6.29 23.75 19.08
C LEU A 12 -5.80 23.41 17.67
N ALA A 13 -5.16 24.36 16.97
CA ALA A 13 -4.68 24.18 15.61
C ALA A 13 -3.28 23.55 15.53
N LEU A 14 -2.41 23.80 16.51
CA LEU A 14 -1.02 23.31 16.53
C LEU A 14 -0.87 21.77 16.47
N PRO A 15 -1.76 20.96 17.06
CA PRO A 15 -1.70 19.51 16.93
C PRO A 15 -1.82 19.02 15.48
N LEU A 16 -2.59 19.73 14.63
CA LEU A 16 -2.86 19.29 13.25
C LEU A 16 -1.58 19.17 12.39
N PRO A 17 -0.72 20.20 12.25
CA PRO A 17 0.51 20.07 11.47
C PRO A 17 1.47 19.03 12.08
N ILE A 18 1.51 18.88 13.41
CA ILE A 18 2.35 17.88 14.08
C ILE A 18 1.87 16.47 13.72
N LEU A 19 0.57 16.19 13.89
CA LEU A 19 -0.03 14.90 13.56
C LEU A 19 0.11 14.58 12.07
N THR A 20 -0.08 15.58 11.21
CA THR A 20 0.11 15.45 9.75
C THR A 20 1.55 15.07 9.42
N TYR A 21 2.53 15.79 9.97
CA TYR A 21 3.95 15.50 9.77
C TYR A 21 4.32 14.09 10.26
N LEU A 22 3.89 13.72 11.48
CA LEU A 22 4.15 12.40 12.04
C LEU A 22 3.49 11.29 11.21
N TRP A 23 2.26 11.51 10.75
CA TRP A 23 1.55 10.57 9.87
C TRP A 23 2.37 10.27 8.61
N PHE A 24 2.81 11.31 7.89
CA PHE A 24 3.62 11.13 6.68
C PHE A 24 4.97 10.49 6.97
N ARG A 25 5.63 10.87 8.08
CA ARG A 25 6.90 10.29 8.48
C ARG A 25 6.78 8.78 8.73
N TYR A 26 5.83 8.36 9.56
CA TYR A 26 5.64 6.95 9.88
C TYR A 26 5.11 6.15 8.70
N TYR A 27 4.24 6.74 7.89
CA TYR A 27 3.80 6.15 6.63
C TYR A 27 4.99 5.81 5.73
N ASN A 28 5.90 6.75 5.51
CA ASN A 28 7.08 6.53 4.67
C ASN A 28 7.98 5.44 5.25
N ILE A 29 8.19 5.42 6.57
CA ILE A 29 8.97 4.37 7.24
C ILE A 29 8.35 2.99 6.99
N ILE A 30 7.04 2.84 7.15
CA ILE A 30 6.34 1.56 6.93
C ILE A 30 6.51 1.09 5.48
N ILE A 31 6.38 1.99 4.51
CA ILE A 31 6.56 1.63 3.09
C ILE A 31 8.02 1.26 2.81
N THR A 32 8.99 2.05 3.30
CA THR A 32 10.42 1.77 3.11
C THR A 32 10.79 0.41 3.70
N GLU A 33 10.47 0.17 4.96
CA GLU A 33 10.82 -1.09 5.62
C GLU A 33 10.03 -2.28 5.05
N GLY A 34 8.76 -2.10 4.71
CA GLY A 34 7.98 -3.15 4.04
C GLY A 34 8.57 -3.54 2.68
N THR A 35 9.08 -2.58 1.90
CA THR A 35 9.72 -2.88 0.62
C THR A 35 11.10 -3.52 0.74
N LYS A 36 11.76 -3.41 1.90
CA LYS A 36 13.02 -4.12 2.21
C LYS A 36 12.79 -5.57 2.66
N TYR A 37 11.56 -5.96 2.96
CA TYR A 37 11.21 -7.31 3.43
C TYR A 37 11.74 -8.43 2.53
N VAL A 38 11.79 -8.18 1.23
CA VAL A 38 12.27 -9.14 0.21
C VAL A 38 13.79 -9.33 0.20
N GLY A 39 14.54 -8.54 0.96
CA GLY A 39 16.00 -8.63 1.04
C GLY A 39 16.73 -7.60 0.16
N GLY A 40 18.06 -7.67 0.17
CA GLY A 40 18.94 -6.73 -0.55
C GLY A 40 18.97 -6.94 -2.07
N ASN A 41 18.76 -8.17 -2.53
CA ASN A 41 18.63 -8.51 -3.93
C ASN A 41 17.16 -8.85 -4.22
N TYR A 42 16.54 -8.11 -5.15
CA TYR A 42 15.16 -8.34 -5.52
C TYR A 42 14.92 -8.07 -7.00
N ARG A 43 13.91 -8.73 -7.55
CA ARG A 43 13.33 -8.39 -8.85
C ARG A 43 12.06 -7.56 -8.62
N GLU A 44 11.82 -6.59 -9.48
CA GLU A 44 10.62 -5.74 -9.42
C GLU A 44 9.78 -5.90 -10.70
N GLU A 45 8.46 -6.01 -10.55
CA GLU A 45 7.49 -5.97 -11.65
C GLU A 45 6.44 -4.90 -11.34
N GLU A 46 6.10 -4.06 -12.32
CA GLU A 46 4.99 -3.12 -12.23
C GLU A 46 3.83 -3.58 -13.12
N ILE A 47 2.64 -3.58 -12.54
CA ILE A 47 1.42 -4.09 -13.15
C ILE A 47 0.36 -2.99 -13.09
N LEU A 48 -0.15 -2.61 -14.25
CA LEU A 48 -1.33 -1.76 -14.34
C LEU A 48 -2.59 -2.63 -14.36
N LEU A 49 -3.47 -2.44 -13.37
CA LEU A 49 -4.78 -3.06 -13.31
C LEU A 49 -5.84 -2.05 -13.73
N LEU A 50 -6.48 -2.32 -14.87
CA LEU A 50 -7.65 -1.58 -15.33
C LEU A 50 -8.85 -1.79 -14.39
N PRO A 51 -9.87 -0.92 -14.44
CA PRO A 51 -11.10 -1.12 -13.68
C PRO A 51 -11.73 -2.50 -13.95
N SER A 52 -12.24 -3.15 -12.90
CA SER A 52 -12.85 -4.49 -12.96
C SER A 52 -11.97 -5.60 -13.57
N SER A 53 -10.65 -5.42 -13.59
CA SER A 53 -9.71 -6.39 -14.18
C SER A 53 -9.04 -7.27 -13.12
N THR A 54 -8.56 -8.43 -13.58
CA THR A 54 -7.76 -9.36 -12.77
C THR A 54 -6.51 -9.75 -13.55
N LYS A 55 -5.37 -9.84 -12.86
CA LYS A 55 -4.13 -10.40 -13.41
C LYS A 55 -3.57 -11.44 -12.45
N THR A 56 -3.14 -12.58 -12.98
CA THR A 56 -2.48 -13.62 -12.19
C THR A 56 -0.99 -13.60 -12.45
N VAL A 57 -0.19 -13.69 -11.39
CA VAL A 57 1.26 -13.79 -11.44
C VAL A 57 1.74 -14.96 -10.60
N LYS A 58 2.87 -15.55 -10.99
CA LYS A 58 3.54 -16.55 -10.16
C LYS A 58 4.39 -15.84 -9.10
N ILE A 59 4.27 -16.29 -7.87
CA ILE A 59 5.10 -15.86 -6.75
C ILE A 59 5.87 -17.07 -6.22
N ASP A 60 7.08 -16.83 -5.73
CA ASP A 60 7.89 -17.84 -5.06
C ASP A 60 8.64 -17.19 -3.88
N GLY A 61 8.36 -17.66 -2.67
CA GLY A 61 8.94 -17.11 -1.44
C GLY A 61 8.46 -15.70 -1.08
N LYS A 62 9.40 -14.85 -0.63
CA LYS A 62 9.09 -13.53 -0.08
C LYS A 62 8.72 -12.53 -1.17
N VAL A 63 7.53 -11.95 -1.05
CA VAL A 63 7.02 -10.92 -1.96
C VAL A 63 6.49 -9.73 -1.18
N SER A 64 6.85 -8.52 -1.61
CA SER A 64 6.23 -7.28 -1.16
C SER A 64 5.34 -6.74 -2.27
N ILE A 65 4.06 -6.54 -1.95
CA ILE A 65 3.05 -5.95 -2.82
C ILE A 65 2.87 -4.51 -2.40
N LEU A 66 2.99 -3.57 -3.33
CA LEU A 66 2.77 -2.15 -3.09
C LEU A 66 1.78 -1.59 -4.11
N VAL A 67 0.75 -0.92 -3.62
CA VAL A 67 -0.41 -0.48 -4.41
C VAL A 67 -0.41 1.05 -4.50
N TYR A 68 -0.61 1.56 -5.70
CA TYR A 68 -0.59 2.97 -6.04
C TYR A 68 -1.81 3.34 -6.87
N GLY A 69 -2.32 4.55 -6.66
CA GLY A 69 -3.49 5.06 -7.36
C GLY A 69 -4.24 6.08 -6.50
N VAL A 70 -5.34 6.59 -7.06
CA VAL A 70 -6.24 7.52 -6.36
C VAL A 70 -6.90 6.84 -5.15
N ASN A 71 -7.24 5.57 -5.29
CA ASN A 71 -7.72 4.73 -4.19
C ASN A 71 -6.86 3.44 -4.16
N PRO A 72 -5.77 3.41 -3.38
CA PRO A 72 -4.69 2.45 -3.57
C PRO A 72 -4.98 1.08 -2.93
N TRP A 73 -6.17 0.51 -3.15
CA TRP A 73 -6.47 -0.85 -2.69
C TRP A 73 -6.79 -1.81 -3.83
N ILE A 74 -6.47 -3.08 -3.61
CA ILE A 74 -6.83 -4.21 -4.47
C ILE A 74 -7.29 -5.37 -3.60
N THR A 75 -7.97 -6.33 -4.21
CA THR A 75 -8.18 -7.65 -3.61
C THR A 75 -7.14 -8.61 -4.16
N ILE A 76 -6.55 -9.44 -3.31
CA ILE A 76 -5.65 -10.51 -3.71
C ILE A 76 -6.23 -11.88 -3.38
N ARG A 77 -5.80 -12.91 -4.12
CA ARG A 77 -6.07 -14.31 -3.80
C ARG A 77 -4.81 -15.13 -4.02
N ILE A 78 -4.48 -15.99 -3.08
CA ILE A 78 -3.29 -16.84 -3.15
C ILE A 78 -3.78 -18.27 -3.32
N ASN A 79 -3.31 -18.96 -4.35
CA ASN A 79 -3.59 -20.38 -4.60
C ASN A 79 -5.09 -20.75 -4.54
N GLY A 80 -5.96 -19.89 -5.09
CA GLY A 80 -7.41 -20.11 -5.08
C GLY A 80 -8.10 -19.92 -3.72
N GLY A 81 -7.37 -19.48 -2.68
CA GLY A 81 -7.86 -19.31 -1.32
C GLY A 81 -8.83 -18.13 -1.12
N PRO A 82 -9.04 -17.68 0.13
CA PRO A 82 -9.95 -16.57 0.41
C PRO A 82 -9.42 -15.25 -0.15
N LYS A 83 -10.35 -14.39 -0.57
CA LYS A 83 -10.07 -13.02 -1.00
C LYS A 83 -9.58 -12.18 0.17
N GLN A 84 -8.49 -11.45 -0.01
CA GLN A 84 -7.90 -10.56 1.00
C GLN A 84 -7.73 -9.16 0.43
N LYS A 85 -8.16 -8.12 1.15
CA LYS A 85 -7.95 -6.72 0.73
C LYS A 85 -6.57 -6.22 1.12
N VAL A 86 -5.92 -5.51 0.21
CA VAL A 86 -4.62 -4.85 0.39
C VAL A 86 -4.80 -3.36 0.13
N PHE A 87 -4.62 -2.51 1.15
CA PHE A 87 -4.89 -1.06 1.06
C PHE A 87 -3.70 -0.19 0.67
N LYS A 88 -2.48 -0.70 0.79
CA LYS A 88 -1.29 0.02 0.36
C LYS A 88 -0.12 -0.92 0.17
N ILE A 89 0.20 -1.68 1.22
CA ILE A 89 1.31 -2.63 1.21
C ILE A 89 0.86 -3.96 1.81
N ARG A 90 1.38 -5.07 1.30
CA ARG A 90 1.20 -6.41 1.86
C ARG A 90 2.49 -7.20 1.69
N LEU A 91 2.88 -7.91 2.74
CA LEU A 91 4.02 -8.81 2.73
C LEU A 91 3.51 -10.24 2.68
N LEU A 92 4.08 -11.05 1.80
CA LEU A 92 3.75 -12.46 1.61
C LEU A 92 5.03 -13.30 1.67
N ASN A 93 4.93 -14.54 2.12
CA ASN A 93 5.99 -15.54 2.04
C ASN A 93 5.37 -16.87 1.66
N GLU A 94 4.96 -16.98 0.40
CA GLU A 94 4.16 -18.08 -0.13
C GLU A 94 4.56 -18.32 -1.58
N SER A 95 4.42 -19.55 -2.04
CA SER A 95 4.69 -19.92 -3.43
C SER A 95 3.41 -20.35 -4.15
N GLY A 96 3.32 -20.01 -5.44
CA GLY A 96 2.22 -20.40 -6.31
C GLY A 96 1.61 -19.22 -7.08
N ASN A 97 0.29 -19.23 -7.25
CA ASN A 97 -0.42 -18.25 -8.06
C ASN A 97 -1.03 -17.15 -7.18
N LEU A 98 -0.64 -15.90 -7.45
CA LEU A 98 -1.20 -14.70 -6.87
C LEU A 98 -2.12 -14.03 -7.90
N GLU A 99 -3.42 -14.02 -7.61
CA GLU A 99 -4.39 -13.20 -8.33
C GLU A 99 -4.41 -11.79 -7.74
N LEU A 100 -4.27 -10.79 -8.59
CA LEU A 100 -4.45 -9.38 -8.28
C LEU A 100 -5.75 -8.89 -8.94
N ILE A 101 -6.69 -8.42 -8.13
CA ILE A 101 -8.04 -8.08 -8.57
C ILE A 101 -8.29 -6.60 -8.25
N ASN A 102 -8.56 -5.81 -9.30
CA ASN A 102 -9.06 -4.45 -9.13
C ASN A 102 -10.59 -4.46 -9.12
N GLU A 103 -11.18 -4.36 -7.93
CA GLU A 103 -12.63 -4.30 -7.75
C GLU A 103 -13.21 -2.91 -8.07
N SER A 104 -12.36 -1.89 -8.25
CA SER A 104 -12.81 -0.56 -8.64
C SER A 104 -13.42 -0.59 -10.04
N LYS A 105 -14.63 -0.03 -10.18
CA LYS A 105 -15.30 0.12 -11.48
C LYS A 105 -14.85 1.35 -12.27
N VAL A 106 -14.11 2.25 -11.62
CA VAL A 106 -13.82 3.58 -12.17
C VAL A 106 -12.32 3.87 -12.23
N PHE A 107 -11.58 3.45 -11.21
CA PHE A 107 -10.17 3.81 -11.07
C PHE A 107 -9.26 2.65 -11.45
N GLN A 108 -8.27 2.95 -12.29
CA GLN A 108 -7.11 2.09 -12.49
C GLN A 108 -6.18 2.14 -11.28
N VAL A 109 -5.48 1.03 -11.04
CA VAL A 109 -4.56 0.87 -9.92
C VAL A 109 -3.23 0.32 -10.44
N ARG A 110 -2.11 0.85 -9.95
CA ARG A 110 -0.77 0.33 -10.23
C ARG A 110 -0.31 -0.52 -9.06
N VAL A 111 0.17 -1.72 -9.34
CA VAL A 111 0.69 -2.65 -8.35
C VAL A 111 2.15 -2.90 -8.68
N LYS A 112 3.03 -2.58 -7.73
CA LYS A 112 4.45 -2.89 -7.78
C LYS A 112 4.70 -4.11 -6.91
N LEU A 113 5.22 -5.16 -7.51
CA LEU A 113 5.60 -6.39 -6.86
C LEU A 113 7.11 -6.45 -6.77
N ARG A 114 7.63 -6.73 -5.58
CA ARG A 114 9.04 -7.08 -5.38
C ARG A 114 9.14 -8.52 -4.96
N TYR A 115 10.05 -9.25 -5.58
CA TYR A 115 10.31 -10.66 -5.34
C TYR A 115 11.72 -10.82 -4.80
N SER A 116 11.88 -11.59 -3.73
CA SER A 116 13.21 -12.07 -3.32
C SER A 116 13.79 -12.93 -4.45
N VAL A 117 15.07 -12.73 -4.74
CA VAL A 117 15.85 -13.56 -5.68
C VAL A 117 16.82 -14.42 -4.91
#